data_AF-A0A941CWI2-F1
#
_entry.id   AF-A0A941CWI2-F1
#
_cell.length_a   1.000
_cell.length_b   1.000
_cell.length_c   1.000
_cell.angle_alpha   90.00
_cell.angle_beta   90.00
_cell.angle_gamma   90.00
#
_symmetry.space_group_name_H-M   'P 1'
#
loop_
_entity.id
_entity.type
_entity.pdbx_description
1 polymer ?
#
loop_
_entity_poly.entity_id
_entity_poly.type
_entity_poly.pdbx_seq_one_letter_code
_entity_poly.pdbx_strand_id
1 'polypeptide(L)'
;MDHLPNRYVQFYQYILELFPIWIVIYFFHMLNNLGASLISFFCLAIVAYGVSTLAFLKSGKPLIAFGPILAAGLAFLFGYHYVLVIVMAIVLFVRIESHLLKPDQDHEEKILISTLVMSVAAYEFSNGTPYADNYLLIAAVFLFTFLLGRFLLYYFSDPDGANNVGKKKTIWFLGIGFLLFVGTYSLSTLFPYIRLLFGYVFYGVLIALAWIYSPIMQLTEYINIEPPELESIESNPEFVTGPEQQRTETTMIGAYIEWFLYGVGGLIILLLLFLFLRYRRNLAREDASQKEQTITVKRNRTTEHRFWKGNRHQVPKNPIRKMYYRLEKWAADQNVGRYRDETIDEWLDRQQIYGHERQEVIERYETIRYAEKDDESKAKSFQDNISLLKQMLKSKKESNNE
;
A
#
# COMPACT_ATOMS: atom_id res chain seq x y z
N MET A 1 -6.31 -25.70 -7.24
CA MET A 1 -6.80 -24.47 -7.93
C MET A 1 -6.36 -23.24 -7.13
N ASP A 2 -5.16 -23.27 -6.56
CA ASP A 2 -4.87 -22.52 -5.33
C ASP A 2 -4.06 -21.23 -5.60
N HIS A 3 -3.92 -20.86 -6.88
CA HIS A 3 -3.10 -19.73 -7.32
C HIS A 3 -3.90 -18.50 -7.75
N LEU A 4 -5.22 -18.63 -7.92
CA LEU A 4 -6.09 -17.54 -8.37
C LEU A 4 -6.19 -16.38 -7.36
N PRO A 5 -6.36 -16.62 -6.04
CA PRO A 5 -6.45 -15.53 -5.07
C PRO A 5 -5.16 -14.70 -5.03
N ASN A 6 -4.00 -15.38 -5.06
CA ASN A 6 -2.69 -14.74 -4.95
C ASN A 6 -2.35 -13.88 -6.19
N ARG A 7 -2.70 -14.34 -7.40
CA ARG A 7 -2.51 -13.55 -8.63
C ARG A 7 -3.44 -12.34 -8.71
N TYR A 8 -4.66 -12.47 -8.19
CA TYR A 8 -5.59 -11.34 -8.12
C TYR A 8 -5.07 -10.26 -7.15
N VAL A 9 -4.57 -10.64 -5.98
CA VAL A 9 -3.91 -9.73 -5.03
C VAL A 9 -2.77 -8.97 -5.71
N GLN A 10 -1.86 -9.69 -6.38
CA GLN A 10 -0.70 -9.09 -7.07
C GLN A 10 -1.12 -8.09 -8.15
N PHE A 11 -2.11 -8.45 -8.97
CA PHE A 11 -2.61 -7.55 -10.01
C PHE A 11 -3.32 -6.33 -9.41
N TYR A 12 -4.13 -6.52 -8.37
CA TYR A 12 -4.80 -5.43 -7.67
C TYR A 12 -3.81 -4.43 -7.07
N GLN A 13 -2.80 -4.92 -6.34
CA GLN A 13 -1.76 -4.09 -5.75
C GLN A 13 -0.97 -3.33 -6.82
N TYR A 14 -0.63 -3.99 -7.93
CA TYR A 14 0.01 -3.35 -9.07
C TYR A 14 -0.84 -2.19 -9.63
N ILE A 15 -2.15 -2.40 -9.83
CA ILE A 15 -3.06 -1.35 -10.31
C ILE A 15 -3.10 -0.15 -9.35
N LEU A 16 -3.10 -0.39 -8.04
CA LEU A 16 -3.08 0.71 -7.06
C LEU A 16 -1.80 1.53 -7.13
N GLU A 17 -0.65 0.88 -7.31
CA GLU A 17 0.64 1.56 -7.42
C GLU A 17 0.77 2.43 -8.68
N LEU A 18 -0.06 2.19 -9.70
CA LEU A 18 -0.08 3.02 -10.90
C LEU A 18 -0.66 4.41 -10.67
N PHE A 19 -1.53 4.60 -9.66
CA PHE A 19 -2.18 5.90 -9.43
C PHE A 19 -1.22 7.02 -9.01
N PRO A 20 -0.29 6.84 -8.06
CA PRO A 20 0.75 7.83 -7.78
C PRO A 20 1.57 8.20 -9.02
N ILE A 21 1.94 7.20 -9.83
CA ILE A 21 2.70 7.40 -11.07
C ILE A 21 1.87 8.21 -12.07
N TRP A 22 0.57 7.92 -12.14
CA TRP A 22 -0.36 8.60 -13.01
C TRP A 22 -0.51 10.08 -12.64
N ILE A 23 -0.58 10.43 -11.35
CA ILE A 23 -0.61 11.82 -10.89
C ILE A 23 0.63 12.59 -11.38
N VAL A 24 1.82 11.98 -11.26
CA VAL A 24 3.07 12.61 -11.72
C VAL A 24 3.09 12.77 -13.24
N ILE A 25 2.71 11.73 -13.99
CA ILE A 25 2.65 11.78 -15.46
C ILE A 25 1.64 12.85 -15.91
N TYR A 26 0.48 12.91 -15.26
CA TYR A 26 -0.54 13.89 -15.56
C TYR A 26 -0.08 15.32 -15.31
N PHE A 27 0.67 15.54 -14.22
CA PHE A 27 1.30 16.83 -13.94
C PHE A 27 2.25 17.28 -15.05
N PHE A 28 3.09 16.39 -15.58
CA PHE A 28 3.95 16.71 -16.72
C PHE A 28 3.15 17.01 -17.99
N HIS A 29 2.06 16.28 -18.25
CA HIS A 29 1.22 16.53 -19.42
C HIS A 29 0.52 17.89 -19.35
N MET A 30 0.00 18.24 -18.18
CA MET A 30 -0.58 19.55 -17.90
C MET A 30 0.42 20.68 -18.17
N LEU A 31 1.65 20.57 -17.65
CA LEU A 31 2.68 21.60 -17.86
C LEU A 31 3.03 21.83 -19.34
N ASN A 32 2.90 20.79 -20.17
CA ASN A 32 3.23 20.86 -21.60
C ASN A 32 2.00 21.10 -22.49
N ASN A 33 0.81 21.32 -21.91
CA ASN A 33 -0.48 21.38 -22.63
C ASN A 33 -0.72 20.19 -23.57
N LEU A 34 -0.10 19.05 -23.27
CA LEU A 34 -0.29 17.82 -24.01
C LEU A 34 -1.59 17.22 -23.50
N GLY A 35 -2.65 17.29 -24.32
CA GLY A 35 -3.95 16.65 -24.07
C GLY A 35 -3.88 15.13 -24.10
N ALA A 36 -2.95 14.53 -23.37
CA ALA A 36 -2.76 13.11 -23.35
C ALA A 36 -3.97 12.43 -22.72
N SER A 37 -4.44 11.40 -23.39
CA SER A 37 -5.53 10.57 -22.91
C SER A 37 -5.13 9.92 -21.59
N LEU A 38 -5.85 10.28 -20.53
CA LEU A 38 -5.75 9.72 -19.20
C LEU A 38 -5.82 8.17 -19.19
N ILE A 39 -6.48 7.59 -20.21
CA ILE A 39 -6.76 6.16 -20.33
C ILE A 39 -5.59 5.40 -20.97
N SER A 40 -4.82 6.02 -21.86
CA SER A 40 -3.75 5.31 -22.59
C SER A 40 -2.64 4.81 -21.67
N PHE A 41 -2.31 5.56 -20.61
CA PHE A 41 -1.33 5.10 -19.61
C PHE A 41 -1.73 3.77 -18.94
N PHE A 42 -2.96 3.66 -18.45
CA PHE A 42 -3.44 2.43 -17.82
C PHE A 42 -3.52 1.28 -18.81
N CYS A 43 -4.00 1.52 -20.03
CA CYS A 43 -4.00 0.49 -21.07
C CYS A 43 -2.59 -0.05 -21.33
N LEU A 44 -1.60 0.84 -21.47
CA LEU A 44 -0.20 0.48 -21.67
C LEU A 44 0.36 -0.30 -20.47
N ALA A 45 0.10 0.16 -19.25
CA ALA A 45 0.59 -0.49 -18.03
C ALA A 45 -0.05 -1.87 -17.80
N ILE A 46 -1.34 -2.04 -18.13
CA ILE A 46 -2.04 -3.33 -18.07
C ILE A 46 -1.48 -4.30 -19.12
N VAL A 47 -1.29 -3.82 -20.35
CA VAL A 47 -0.67 -4.62 -21.43
C VAL A 47 0.75 -5.02 -21.04
N ALA A 48 1.55 -4.09 -20.50
CA ALA A 48 2.91 -4.36 -20.02
C ALA A 48 2.91 -5.48 -18.96
N TYR A 49 2.02 -5.37 -17.97
CA TYR A 49 1.91 -6.37 -16.90
C TYR A 49 1.48 -7.74 -17.44
N GLY A 50 0.47 -7.78 -18.33
CA GLY A 50 -0.02 -9.01 -18.94
C GLY A 50 1.07 -9.72 -19.76
N VAL A 51 1.75 -8.98 -20.63
CA VAL A 51 2.86 -9.49 -21.45
C VAL A 51 4.01 -9.99 -20.58
N SER A 52 4.38 -9.23 -19.55
CA SER A 52 5.47 -9.63 -18.63
C SER A 52 5.12 -10.86 -17.82
N THR A 53 3.86 -10.99 -17.39
CA THR A 53 3.37 -12.18 -16.68
C THR A 53 3.41 -13.40 -17.59
N LEU A 54 2.95 -13.29 -18.84
CA LEU A 54 3.02 -14.38 -19.83
C LEU A 54 4.47 -14.78 -20.13
N ALA A 55 5.35 -13.79 -20.30
CA ALA A 55 6.76 -14.01 -20.57
C ALA A 55 7.48 -14.68 -19.38
N PHE A 56 7.15 -14.25 -18.16
CA PHE A 56 7.64 -14.85 -16.91
C PHE A 56 7.20 -16.32 -16.78
N LEU A 57 5.94 -16.62 -17.07
CA LEU A 57 5.41 -18.00 -17.02
C LEU A 57 6.09 -18.93 -18.02
N LYS A 58 6.51 -18.43 -19.19
CA LYS A 58 7.09 -19.24 -20.26
C LYS A 58 8.60 -19.46 -20.11
N SER A 59 9.34 -18.49 -19.59
CA SER A 59 10.81 -18.51 -19.66
C SER A 59 11.53 -17.93 -18.44
N GLY A 60 10.80 -17.62 -17.36
CA GLY A 60 11.38 -17.16 -16.10
C GLY A 60 11.82 -15.69 -16.09
N LYS A 61 12.77 -15.36 -15.21
CA LYS A 61 13.13 -13.98 -14.83
C LYS A 61 13.61 -13.03 -15.94
N PRO A 62 14.44 -13.44 -16.93
CA PRO A 62 15.08 -12.46 -17.83
C PRO A 62 14.12 -11.78 -18.82
N LEU A 63 12.91 -12.33 -19.00
CA LEU A 63 11.95 -11.83 -20.00
C LEU A 63 10.87 -10.90 -19.41
N ILE A 64 10.94 -10.57 -18.12
CA ILE A 64 10.03 -9.60 -17.47
C ILE A 64 10.15 -8.21 -18.13
N ALA A 65 11.34 -7.84 -18.64
CA ALA A 65 11.57 -6.55 -19.28
C ALA A 65 10.78 -6.34 -20.60
N PHE A 66 10.29 -7.41 -21.22
CA PHE A 66 9.64 -7.32 -22.53
C PHE A 66 8.35 -6.50 -22.51
N GLY A 67 7.54 -6.60 -21.45
CA GLY A 67 6.30 -5.83 -21.32
C GLY A 67 6.53 -4.32 -21.21
N PRO A 68 7.39 -3.83 -20.28
CA PRO A 68 7.74 -2.41 -20.19
C PRO A 68 8.35 -1.85 -21.47
N ILE A 69 9.22 -2.60 -22.16
CA ILE A 69 9.82 -2.17 -23.43
C ILE A 69 8.74 -2.02 -24.51
N LEU A 70 7.81 -2.96 -24.60
CA LEU A 70 6.69 -2.89 -25.53
C LEU A 70 5.78 -1.69 -25.23
N ALA A 71 5.44 -1.47 -23.95
CA ALA A 71 4.66 -0.30 -23.54
C ALA A 71 5.37 1.02 -23.82
N ALA A 72 6.70 1.06 -23.69
CA ALA A 72 7.51 2.22 -24.05
C ALA A 72 7.46 2.50 -25.56
N GLY A 73 7.60 1.47 -26.39
CA GLY A 73 7.47 1.59 -27.85
C GLY A 73 6.09 2.10 -28.26
N LEU A 74 5.03 1.57 -27.65
CA LEU A 74 3.66 2.03 -27.91
C LEU A 74 3.43 3.46 -27.41
N ALA A 75 3.95 3.84 -26.23
CA ALA A 75 3.86 5.21 -25.74
C ALA A 75 4.56 6.20 -26.67
N PHE A 76 5.72 5.84 -27.22
CA PHE A 76 6.38 6.67 -28.22
C PHE A 76 5.50 6.86 -29.47
N LEU A 77 4.82 5.81 -29.94
CA LEU A 77 3.87 5.90 -31.07
C LEU A 77 2.64 6.76 -30.74
N PHE A 78 2.21 6.82 -29.48
CA PHE A 78 1.16 7.71 -29.01
C PHE A 78 1.63 9.18 -28.82
N GLY A 79 2.89 9.49 -29.16
CA GLY A 79 3.42 10.85 -29.11
C GLY A 79 3.87 11.29 -27.72
N TYR A 80 4.10 10.35 -26.79
CA TYR A 80 4.66 10.68 -25.49
C TYR A 80 6.12 11.15 -25.64
N HIS A 81 6.50 12.15 -24.86
CA HIS A 81 7.87 12.65 -24.83
C HIS A 81 8.84 11.53 -24.43
N TYR A 82 9.96 11.40 -25.15
CA TYR A 82 10.90 10.28 -24.98
C TYR A 82 11.44 10.13 -23.55
N VAL A 83 11.63 11.24 -22.83
CA VAL A 83 12.02 11.21 -21.40
C VAL A 83 10.95 10.51 -20.55
N LEU A 84 9.68 10.85 -20.76
CA LEU A 84 8.56 10.25 -20.02
C LEU A 84 8.42 8.77 -20.38
N VAL A 85 8.60 8.42 -21.65
CA VAL A 85 8.63 7.03 -22.13
C VAL A 85 9.70 6.21 -21.41
N ILE A 86 10.93 6.73 -21.31
CA ILE A 86 12.04 6.04 -20.63
C ILE A 86 11.76 5.89 -19.13
N VAL A 87 11.32 6.96 -18.47
CA VAL A 87 10.99 6.94 -17.04
C VAL A 87 9.87 5.94 -16.77
N MET A 88 8.81 5.96 -17.58
CA MET A 88 7.69 5.04 -17.47
C MET A 88 8.15 3.59 -17.67
N ALA A 89 8.99 3.31 -18.66
CA ALA A 89 9.53 1.96 -18.90
C ALA A 89 10.29 1.42 -17.68
N ILE A 90 11.16 2.25 -17.10
CA ILE A 90 11.94 1.89 -15.91
C ILE A 90 11.02 1.64 -14.71
N VAL A 91 10.08 2.55 -14.47
CA VAL A 91 9.14 2.45 -13.34
C VAL A 91 8.26 1.21 -13.48
N LEU A 92 7.65 0.99 -14.65
CA LEU A 92 6.82 -0.19 -14.91
C LEU A 92 7.65 -1.47 -14.77
N PHE A 93 8.88 -1.51 -15.28
CA PHE A 93 9.76 -2.67 -15.12
C PHE A 93 10.00 -3.01 -13.66
N VAL A 94 10.43 -2.03 -12.85
CA VAL A 94 10.71 -2.24 -11.42
C VAL A 94 9.46 -2.69 -10.67
N ARG A 95 8.29 -2.10 -10.97
CA ARG A 95 7.03 -2.47 -10.30
C ARG A 95 6.53 -3.85 -10.70
N ILE A 96 6.59 -4.19 -11.99
CA ILE A 96 6.20 -5.51 -12.46
C ILE A 96 7.14 -6.57 -11.88
N GLU A 97 8.45 -6.33 -11.89
CA GLU A 97 9.44 -7.23 -11.30
C GLU A 97 9.18 -7.43 -9.80
N SER A 98 8.91 -6.36 -9.05
CA SER A 98 8.65 -6.47 -7.61
C SER A 98 7.42 -7.33 -7.30
N HIS A 99 6.33 -7.19 -8.07
CA HIS A 99 5.11 -7.97 -7.85
C HIS A 99 5.23 -9.43 -8.29
N LEU A 100 5.97 -9.69 -9.38
CA LEU A 100 6.18 -11.06 -9.86
C LEU A 100 7.18 -11.85 -9.02
N LEU A 101 8.18 -11.18 -8.40
CA LEU A 101 9.24 -11.84 -7.62
C LEU A 101 9.04 -11.77 -6.10
N LYS A 102 8.39 -10.74 -5.57
CA LYS A 102 8.15 -10.52 -4.14
C LYS A 102 6.67 -10.21 -3.90
N PRO A 103 5.79 -11.23 -3.92
CA PRO A 103 4.34 -11.03 -3.92
C PRO A 103 3.74 -10.58 -2.59
N ASP A 104 4.56 -10.42 -1.53
CA ASP A 104 4.07 -10.05 -0.20
C ASP A 104 4.54 -8.64 0.15
N GLN A 105 3.66 -7.68 -0.08
CA GLN A 105 3.86 -6.28 0.27
C GLN A 105 2.60 -5.71 0.91
N ASP A 106 2.52 -5.78 2.23
CA ASP A 106 1.51 -5.09 3.05
C ASP A 106 1.73 -3.56 3.03
N HIS A 107 1.55 -2.94 1.87
CA HIS A 107 1.74 -1.50 1.65
C HIS A 107 0.48 -0.79 1.13
N GLU A 108 -0.64 -1.48 1.02
CA GLU A 108 -1.91 -0.93 0.50
C GLU A 108 -2.37 0.32 1.26
N GLU A 109 -2.28 0.32 2.59
CA GLU A 109 -2.65 1.48 3.42
C GLU A 109 -1.75 2.69 3.17
N LYS A 110 -0.44 2.44 2.96
CA LYS A 110 0.52 3.50 2.63
C LYS A 110 0.24 4.07 1.24
N ILE A 111 -0.13 3.22 0.28
CA ILE A 111 -0.52 3.64 -1.08
C ILE A 111 -1.81 4.46 -1.05
N LEU A 112 -2.79 4.05 -0.24
CA LEU A 112 -4.04 4.80 -0.03
C LEU A 112 -3.76 6.21 0.47
N ILE A 113 -3.05 6.33 1.59
CA ILE A 113 -2.78 7.64 2.21
C ILE A 113 -1.91 8.49 1.28
N SER A 114 -0.84 7.93 0.71
CA SER A 114 0.09 8.68 -0.14
C SER A 114 -0.57 9.16 -1.44
N THR A 115 -1.37 8.33 -2.12
CA THR A 115 -2.08 8.74 -3.34
C THR A 115 -3.09 9.85 -3.03
N LEU A 116 -3.87 9.73 -1.96
CA LEU A 116 -4.85 10.76 -1.59
C LEU A 116 -4.18 12.10 -1.25
N VAL A 117 -3.13 12.07 -0.44
CA VAL A 117 -2.36 13.28 -0.11
C VAL A 117 -1.74 13.90 -1.38
N MET A 118 -1.19 13.06 -2.27
CA MET A 118 -0.60 13.52 -3.53
C MET A 118 -1.64 14.13 -4.46
N SER A 119 -2.85 13.56 -4.55
CA SER A 119 -3.95 14.12 -5.36
C SER A 119 -4.40 15.48 -4.84
N VAL A 120 -4.56 15.64 -3.51
CA VAL A 120 -4.96 16.92 -2.91
C VAL A 120 -3.85 17.97 -3.09
N ALA A 121 -2.59 17.59 -2.86
CA ALA A 121 -1.46 18.49 -3.09
C ALA A 121 -1.38 18.92 -4.57
N ALA A 122 -1.50 17.97 -5.50
CA ALA A 122 -1.47 18.25 -6.93
C ALA A 122 -2.64 19.15 -7.38
N TYR A 123 -3.82 18.96 -6.81
CA TYR A 123 -4.97 19.84 -7.01
C TYR A 123 -4.67 21.28 -6.57
N GLU A 124 -4.15 21.48 -5.35
CA GLU A 124 -3.82 22.81 -4.84
C GLU A 124 -2.73 23.50 -5.67
N PHE A 125 -1.68 22.77 -6.07
CA PHE A 125 -0.62 23.30 -6.94
C PHE A 125 -1.12 23.67 -8.34
N SER A 126 -2.13 22.96 -8.84
CA SER A 126 -2.67 23.17 -10.19
C SER A 126 -3.90 24.08 -10.18
N ASN A 127 -4.28 24.60 -9.02
CA ASN A 127 -5.48 25.40 -8.82
C ASN A 127 -5.39 26.69 -9.66
N GLY A 128 -6.39 26.93 -10.51
CA GLY A 128 -6.39 28.01 -11.50
C GLY A 128 -6.07 27.56 -12.93
N THR A 129 -5.63 26.32 -13.13
CA THR A 129 -5.59 25.70 -14.46
C THR A 129 -6.92 25.01 -14.77
N PRO A 130 -7.34 24.90 -16.04
CA PRO A 130 -8.56 24.17 -16.42
C PRO A 130 -8.48 22.66 -16.15
N TYR A 131 -7.32 22.16 -15.73
CA TYR A 131 -7.04 20.74 -15.50
C TYR A 131 -7.02 20.35 -14.02
N ALA A 132 -7.15 21.30 -13.10
CA ALA A 132 -7.07 21.05 -11.66
C ALA A 132 -8.07 19.98 -11.20
N ASP A 133 -9.32 20.07 -11.64
CA ASP A 133 -10.40 19.18 -11.22
C ASP A 133 -10.14 17.70 -11.58
N ASN A 134 -9.28 17.45 -12.58
CA ASN A 134 -8.91 16.09 -12.95
C ASN A 134 -8.13 15.36 -11.85
N TYR A 135 -7.40 16.06 -10.97
CA TYR A 135 -6.75 15.43 -9.82
C TYR A 135 -7.75 14.90 -8.78
N LEU A 136 -8.88 15.60 -8.60
CA LEU A 136 -9.98 15.14 -7.75
C LEU A 136 -10.68 13.93 -8.38
N LEU A 137 -10.88 13.95 -9.71
CA LEU A 137 -11.40 12.81 -10.44
C LEU A 137 -10.47 11.58 -10.32
N ILE A 138 -9.17 11.78 -10.46
CA ILE A 138 -8.14 10.73 -10.26
C ILE A 138 -8.27 10.14 -8.84
N ALA A 139 -8.42 10.98 -7.82
CA ALA A 139 -8.61 10.54 -6.43
C ALA A 139 -9.91 9.74 -6.25
N ALA A 140 -11.01 10.17 -6.87
CA ALA A 140 -12.29 9.48 -6.82
C ALA A 140 -12.23 8.10 -7.51
N VAL A 141 -11.61 8.03 -8.69
CA VAL A 141 -11.37 6.77 -9.41
C VAL A 141 -10.47 5.85 -8.58
N PHE A 142 -9.42 6.39 -7.98
CA PHE A 142 -8.53 5.63 -7.10
C PHE A 142 -9.28 5.02 -5.92
N LEU A 143 -10.08 5.81 -5.20
CA LEU A 143 -10.90 5.31 -4.08
C LEU A 143 -11.83 4.21 -4.54
N PHE A 144 -12.52 4.42 -5.66
CA PHE A 144 -13.40 3.42 -6.23
C PHE A 144 -12.65 2.12 -6.54
N THR A 145 -11.50 2.19 -7.21
CA THR A 145 -10.66 1.02 -7.52
C THR A 145 -10.15 0.34 -6.25
N PHE A 146 -9.71 1.10 -5.25
CA PHE A 146 -9.25 0.59 -3.95
C PHE A 146 -10.36 -0.22 -3.25
N LEU A 147 -11.55 0.37 -3.13
CA LEU A 147 -12.70 -0.24 -2.46
C LEU A 147 -13.21 -1.46 -3.22
N LEU A 148 -13.31 -1.36 -4.55
CA LEU A 148 -13.72 -2.46 -5.42
C LEU A 148 -12.77 -3.65 -5.30
N GLY A 149 -11.46 -3.41 -5.30
CA GLY A 149 -10.48 -4.47 -5.19
C GLY A 149 -10.47 -5.15 -3.83
N ARG A 150 -10.61 -4.39 -2.73
CA ARG A 150 -10.79 -4.96 -1.38
C ARG A 150 -12.09 -5.76 -1.26
N PHE A 151 -13.16 -5.29 -1.89
CA PHE A 151 -14.42 -6.03 -1.95
C PHE A 151 -14.27 -7.37 -2.67
N LEU A 152 -13.64 -7.37 -3.84
CA LEU A 152 -13.39 -8.58 -4.63
C LEU A 152 -12.43 -9.53 -3.90
N LEU A 153 -11.39 -9.01 -3.24
CA LEU A 153 -10.50 -9.81 -2.39
C LEU A 153 -11.28 -10.54 -1.29
N TYR A 154 -12.15 -9.82 -0.59
CA TYR A 154 -12.99 -10.41 0.45
C TYR A 154 -13.94 -11.46 -0.13
N TYR A 155 -14.58 -11.16 -1.26
CA TYR A 155 -15.51 -12.08 -1.93
C TYR A 155 -14.84 -13.38 -2.40
N PHE A 156 -13.62 -13.29 -2.96
CA PHE A 156 -12.89 -14.46 -3.44
C PHE A 156 -12.15 -15.23 -2.33
N SER A 157 -11.87 -14.60 -1.19
CA SER A 157 -11.12 -15.23 -0.08
C SER A 157 -12.00 -16.00 0.89
N ASP A 158 -13.33 -15.83 0.86
CA ASP A 158 -14.26 -16.46 1.80
C ASP A 158 -15.33 -17.32 1.07
N PRO A 159 -14.95 -18.52 0.57
CA PRO A 159 -15.89 -19.41 -0.11
C PRO A 159 -16.97 -20.00 0.81
N ASP A 160 -16.75 -20.03 2.13
CA ASP A 160 -17.66 -20.65 3.11
C ASP A 160 -18.49 -19.62 3.92
N GLY A 161 -18.09 -18.34 3.95
CA GLY A 161 -18.74 -17.24 4.69
C GLY A 161 -19.95 -16.60 4.00
N ALA A 162 -20.43 -17.18 2.89
CA ALA A 162 -21.59 -16.73 2.13
C ALA A 162 -22.95 -16.84 2.87
N ASN A 163 -22.97 -17.19 4.16
CA ASN A 163 -24.16 -17.16 5.00
C ASN A 163 -24.25 -15.85 5.79
N ASN A 164 -25.29 -15.05 5.51
CA ASN A 164 -25.86 -13.84 6.17
C ASN A 164 -24.91 -12.76 6.77
N VAL A 165 -23.80 -13.12 7.40
CA VAL A 165 -22.78 -12.23 7.97
C VAL A 165 -21.93 -11.58 6.87
N GLY A 166 -21.58 -12.31 5.80
CA GLY A 166 -20.88 -11.77 4.64
C GLY A 166 -21.66 -10.66 3.94
N LYS A 167 -22.97 -10.85 3.72
CA LYS A 167 -23.85 -9.84 3.10
C LYS A 167 -23.92 -8.54 3.91
N LYS A 168 -23.97 -8.63 5.25
CA LYS A 168 -24.06 -7.46 6.14
C LYS A 168 -22.77 -6.64 6.13
N LYS A 169 -21.61 -7.30 6.08
CA LYS A 169 -20.30 -6.63 5.93
C LYS A 169 -20.12 -6.04 4.53
N THR A 170 -20.55 -6.75 3.49
CA THR A 170 -20.55 -6.25 2.09
C THR A 170 -21.36 -4.97 1.94
N ILE A 171 -22.56 -4.90 2.50
CA ILE A 171 -23.39 -3.69 2.47
C ILE A 171 -22.72 -2.54 3.22
N TRP A 172 -22.04 -2.83 4.33
CA TRP A 172 -21.28 -1.81 5.07
C TRP A 172 -20.08 -1.27 4.29
N PHE A 173 -19.33 -2.15 3.62
CA PHE A 173 -18.21 -1.77 2.75
C PHE A 173 -18.66 -0.97 1.53
N LEU A 174 -19.73 -1.40 0.86
CA LEU A 174 -20.33 -0.65 -0.25
C LEU A 174 -20.86 0.71 0.23
N GLY A 175 -21.42 0.76 1.44
CA GLY A 175 -21.88 1.99 2.09
C GLY A 175 -20.76 2.97 2.39
N ILE A 176 -19.62 2.51 2.93
CA ILE A 176 -18.42 3.35 3.12
C ILE A 176 -17.91 3.83 1.77
N GLY A 177 -17.84 2.95 0.77
CA GLY A 177 -17.34 3.33 -0.54
C GLY A 177 -18.21 4.35 -1.25
N PHE A 178 -19.53 4.18 -1.17
CA PHE A 178 -20.49 5.15 -1.64
C PHE A 178 -20.40 6.47 -0.85
N LEU A 179 -20.24 6.42 0.47
CA LEU A 179 -20.09 7.60 1.30
C LEU A 179 -18.80 8.36 1.01
N LEU A 180 -17.70 7.68 0.70
CA LEU A 180 -16.46 8.31 0.26
C LEU A 180 -16.58 8.88 -1.15
N PHE A 181 -17.26 8.20 -2.07
CA PHE A 181 -17.51 8.70 -3.42
C PHE A 181 -18.39 9.95 -3.40
N VAL A 182 -19.54 9.88 -2.73
CA VAL A 182 -20.44 11.02 -2.51
C VAL A 182 -19.73 12.09 -1.72
N GLY A 183 -18.97 11.74 -0.68
CA GLY A 183 -18.18 12.69 0.10
C GLY A 183 -17.17 13.44 -0.76
N THR A 184 -16.44 12.75 -1.64
CA THR A 184 -15.46 13.38 -2.54
C THR A 184 -16.15 14.24 -3.60
N TYR A 185 -17.25 13.78 -4.18
CA TYR A 185 -18.04 14.54 -5.15
C TYR A 185 -18.69 15.78 -4.53
N SER A 186 -19.30 15.62 -3.35
CA SER A 186 -19.86 16.72 -2.57
C SER A 186 -18.78 17.69 -2.12
N LEU A 187 -17.62 17.21 -1.70
CA LEU A 187 -16.51 18.09 -1.33
C LEU A 187 -16.02 18.86 -2.56
N SER A 188 -15.85 18.22 -3.72
CA SER A 188 -15.53 18.91 -4.98
C SER A 188 -16.56 19.98 -5.36
N THR A 189 -17.86 19.68 -5.18
CA THR A 189 -18.94 20.65 -5.47
C THR A 189 -18.99 21.78 -4.45
N LEU A 190 -18.71 21.48 -3.18
CA LEU A 190 -18.75 22.45 -2.06
C LEU A 190 -17.46 23.25 -1.93
N PHE A 191 -16.35 22.75 -2.48
CA PHE A 191 -15.02 23.35 -2.36
C PHE A 191 -14.96 24.80 -2.87
N PRO A 192 -15.58 25.18 -3.99
CA PRO A 192 -15.64 26.59 -4.42
C PRO A 192 -16.27 27.51 -3.36
N TYR A 193 -17.29 27.03 -2.66
CA TYR A 193 -17.99 27.79 -1.62
C TYR A 193 -17.17 27.87 -0.33
N ILE A 194 -16.52 26.77 0.07
CA ILE A 194 -15.59 26.74 1.21
C ILE A 194 -14.41 27.69 0.96
N ARG A 195 -13.84 27.65 -0.25
CA ARG A 195 -12.77 28.56 -0.69
C ARG A 195 -13.23 30.01 -0.64
N LEU A 196 -14.43 30.29 -1.13
CA LEU A 196 -15.01 31.64 -1.10
C LEU A 196 -15.20 32.12 0.35
N LEU A 197 -15.73 31.28 1.24
CA LEU A 197 -15.86 31.59 2.68
C LEU A 197 -14.50 31.90 3.32
N PHE A 198 -13.51 31.03 3.12
CA PHE A 198 -12.15 31.26 3.62
C PHE A 198 -11.52 32.51 3.02
N GLY A 199 -11.75 32.77 1.73
CA GLY A 199 -11.32 33.98 1.05
C GLY A 199 -11.90 35.24 1.69
N TYR A 200 -13.19 35.25 2.02
CA TYR A 200 -13.83 36.37 2.73
C TYR A 200 -13.28 36.56 4.15
N VAL A 201 -13.09 35.47 4.90
CA VAL A 201 -12.52 35.55 6.25
C VAL A 201 -11.09 36.10 6.18
N PHE A 202 -10.27 35.59 5.26
CA PHE A 202 -8.88 36.02 5.10
C PHE A 202 -8.81 37.47 4.62
N TYR A 203 -9.64 37.86 3.65
CA TYR A 203 -9.76 39.25 3.20
C TYR A 203 -10.20 40.18 4.33
N GLY A 204 -11.14 39.75 5.19
CA GLY A 204 -11.54 40.50 6.38
C GLY A 204 -10.39 40.67 7.38
N VAL A 205 -9.58 39.64 7.59
CA VAL A 205 -8.37 39.73 8.42
C VAL A 205 -7.36 40.70 7.82
N LEU A 206 -7.15 40.65 6.49
CA LEU A 206 -6.25 41.58 5.81
C LEU A 206 -6.74 43.03 5.90
N ILE A 207 -8.04 43.28 5.75
CA ILE A 207 -8.62 44.62 5.96
C ILE A 207 -8.40 45.06 7.40
N ALA A 208 -8.65 44.19 8.38
CA ALA A 208 -8.44 44.53 9.79
C ALA A 208 -6.97 44.88 10.07
N LEU A 209 -6.04 44.10 9.53
CA LEU A 209 -4.60 44.38 9.61
C LEU A 209 -4.23 45.69 8.90
N ALA A 210 -4.77 45.94 7.70
CA ALA A 210 -4.56 47.18 6.97
C ALA A 210 -5.10 48.39 7.75
N TRP A 211 -6.23 48.24 8.43
CA TRP A 211 -6.82 49.28 9.28
C TRP A 211 -5.96 49.57 10.51
N ILE A 212 -5.36 48.54 11.11
CA ILE A 212 -4.39 48.67 12.22
C ILE A 212 -3.09 49.32 11.74
N TYR A 213 -2.65 49.02 10.52
CA TYR A 213 -1.38 49.51 9.95
C TYR A 213 -1.49 50.89 9.30
N SER A 214 -2.67 51.27 8.82
CA SER A 214 -2.97 52.58 8.21
C SER A 214 -2.54 53.78 9.08
N PRO A 215 -2.81 53.84 10.40
CA PRO A 215 -2.35 54.96 11.21
C PRO A 215 -0.81 55.03 11.35
N ILE A 216 -0.12 53.89 11.24
CA ILE A 216 1.34 53.82 11.27
C ILE A 216 1.91 54.40 9.97
N MET A 217 1.32 54.07 8.82
CA MET A 217 1.72 54.62 7.52
C MET A 217 1.42 56.13 7.41
N GLN A 218 0.28 56.58 7.94
CA GLN A 218 -0.01 58.02 8.03
C GLN A 218 1.00 58.76 8.92
N LEU A 219 1.55 58.10 9.95
CA LEU A 219 2.65 58.67 10.74
C LEU A 219 3.95 58.83 9.94
N THR A 220 4.20 57.95 8.96
CA THR A 220 5.37 58.07 8.07
C THR A 220 5.21 59.17 7.02
N GLU A 221 3.99 59.57 6.66
CA GLU A 221 3.74 60.75 5.82
C GLU A 221 4.10 62.07 6.52
N TYR A 222 4.08 62.11 7.86
CA TYR A 222 4.57 63.26 8.65
C TYR A 222 6.10 63.33 8.72
N ILE A 223 6.81 62.25 8.33
CA ILE A 223 8.25 62.27 8.15
C ILE A 223 8.47 62.59 6.68
N ASN A 224 8.62 63.88 6.38
CA ASN A 224 8.82 64.42 5.04
C ASN A 224 10.21 63.99 4.52
N ILE A 225 10.33 62.74 4.08
CA ILE A 225 11.44 62.27 3.26
C ILE A 225 11.02 62.61 1.84
N GLU A 226 11.58 63.69 1.30
CA GLU A 226 11.42 64.06 -0.11
C GLU A 226 11.71 62.81 -0.97
N PRO A 227 10.72 62.28 -1.71
CA PRO A 227 11.01 61.25 -2.69
C PRO A 227 11.93 61.86 -3.75
N PRO A 228 13.03 61.19 -4.15
CA PRO A 228 13.80 61.65 -5.30
C PRO A 228 12.85 61.75 -6.50
N GLU A 229 12.87 62.91 -7.16
CA GLU A 229 12.06 63.22 -8.34
C GLU A 229 12.19 62.08 -9.36
N LEU A 230 11.16 61.24 -9.44
CA LEU A 230 10.99 60.33 -10.57
C LEU A 230 10.47 61.20 -11.72
N GLU A 231 11.33 61.43 -12.71
CA GLU A 231 10.95 62.02 -13.99
C GLU A 231 9.64 61.39 -14.47
N SER A 232 8.63 62.24 -14.60
CA SER A 232 7.33 61.90 -15.16
C SER A 232 7.52 61.34 -16.57
N ILE A 233 7.39 60.03 -16.73
CA ILE A 233 7.21 59.43 -18.04
C ILE A 233 5.81 59.88 -18.51
N GLU A 234 5.80 60.79 -19.49
CA GLU A 234 4.62 61.22 -20.24
C GLU A 234 3.79 60.01 -20.67
N SER A 235 2.64 59.82 -20.03
CA SER A 235 1.62 58.89 -20.46
C SER A 235 0.85 59.50 -21.62
N ASN A 236 1.18 59.10 -22.85
CA ASN A 236 0.38 59.40 -24.03
C ASN A 236 -0.79 58.39 -24.10
N PRO A 237 -2.08 58.80 -24.03
CA PRO A 237 -3.19 57.86 -24.09
C PRO A 237 -3.64 57.70 -25.55
N GLU A 238 -2.96 56.85 -26.31
CA GLU A 238 -3.50 56.37 -27.58
C GLU A 238 -4.33 55.11 -27.35
N PHE A 239 -5.64 55.34 -27.33
CA PHE A 239 -6.68 54.34 -27.33
C PHE A 239 -6.63 53.55 -28.65
N VAL A 240 -6.13 52.31 -28.62
CA VAL A 240 -6.27 51.37 -29.75
C VAL A 240 -7.14 50.20 -29.30
N THR A 241 -8.41 50.27 -29.66
CA THR A 241 -9.32 49.11 -29.65
C THR A 241 -9.08 48.26 -30.89
N GLY A 242 -8.45 47.10 -30.72
CA GLY A 242 -8.35 46.03 -31.71
C GLY A 242 -8.06 44.71 -30.98
N PRO A 243 -8.57 43.55 -31.45
CA PRO A 243 -8.47 42.32 -30.69
C PRO A 243 -7.03 41.81 -30.75
N GLU A 244 -6.29 42.00 -29.66
CA GLU A 244 -5.00 41.34 -29.48
C GLU A 244 -5.21 39.83 -29.43
N GLN A 245 -4.86 39.17 -30.53
CA GLN A 245 -4.25 37.85 -30.43
C GLN A 245 -3.03 37.98 -29.54
N GLN A 246 -3.13 37.47 -28.30
CA GLN A 246 -2.00 37.24 -27.42
C GLN A 246 -0.97 36.34 -28.13
N ARG A 247 -0.09 36.95 -28.90
CA ARG A 247 1.26 36.43 -29.06
C ARG A 247 1.93 36.67 -27.73
N THR A 248 2.04 35.61 -26.94
CA THR A 248 2.83 35.60 -25.73
C THR A 248 4.27 35.89 -26.13
N GLU A 249 4.67 37.15 -26.06
CA GLU A 249 6.08 37.50 -26.00
C GLU A 249 6.62 36.81 -24.74
N THR A 250 7.35 35.73 -24.98
CA THR A 250 8.12 35.01 -23.99
C THR A 250 9.20 35.97 -23.52
N THR A 251 8.85 36.80 -22.54
CA THR A 251 9.79 37.59 -21.75
C THR A 251 10.91 36.64 -21.31
N MET A 252 12.16 37.10 -21.38
CA MET A 252 13.36 36.30 -21.00
C MET A 252 13.20 35.53 -19.67
N ILE A 253 12.35 36.03 -18.77
CA ILE A 253 11.93 35.38 -17.51
C ILE A 253 11.29 33.99 -17.73
N GLY A 254 10.45 33.81 -18.75
CA GLY A 254 9.85 32.52 -19.10
C GLY A 254 10.88 31.47 -19.51
N ALA A 255 11.90 31.87 -20.29
CA ALA A 255 13.01 30.99 -20.64
C ALA A 255 13.81 30.57 -19.40
N TYR A 256 14.10 31.49 -18.47
CA TYR A 256 14.79 31.16 -17.22
C TYR A 256 13.97 30.22 -16.32
N ILE A 257 12.64 30.36 -16.30
CA ILE A 257 11.73 29.47 -15.57
C ILE A 257 11.73 28.07 -16.21
N GLU A 258 11.72 27.96 -17.54
CA GLU A 258 11.85 26.67 -18.23
C GLU A 258 13.20 26.00 -17.95
N TRP A 259 14.32 26.73 -18.02
CA TRP A 259 15.65 26.21 -17.66
C TRP A 259 15.75 25.82 -16.19
N PHE A 260 15.10 26.57 -15.30
CA PHE A 260 15.01 26.24 -13.87
C PHE A 260 14.20 24.95 -13.65
N LEU A 261 13.07 24.78 -14.33
CA LEU A 261 12.25 23.57 -14.27
C LEU A 261 12.98 22.34 -14.84
N TYR A 262 13.75 22.49 -15.93
CA TYR A 262 14.61 21.42 -16.44
C TYR A 262 15.75 21.08 -15.48
N GLY A 263 16.34 22.08 -14.81
CA GLY A 263 17.37 21.89 -13.79
C GLY A 263 16.84 21.15 -12.57
N VAL A 264 15.67 21.54 -12.06
CA VAL A 264 14.99 20.88 -10.94
C VAL A 264 14.54 19.47 -11.33
N GLY A 265 14.01 19.28 -12.53
CA GLY A 265 13.65 17.96 -13.07
C GLY A 265 14.86 17.03 -13.18
N GLY A 266 16.00 17.54 -13.67
CA GLY A 266 17.26 16.82 -13.74
C GLY A 266 17.80 16.44 -12.34
N LEU A 267 17.70 17.36 -11.37
CA LEU A 267 18.07 17.10 -9.97
C LEU A 267 17.22 16.00 -9.35
N ILE A 268 15.91 16.00 -9.60
CA ILE A 268 14.98 14.95 -9.13
C ILE A 268 15.34 13.61 -9.77
N ILE A 269 15.63 13.57 -11.07
CA ILE A 269 16.07 12.35 -11.76
C ILE A 269 17.39 11.83 -11.17
N LEU A 270 18.36 12.70 -10.91
CA LEU A 270 19.63 12.35 -10.25
C LEU A 270 19.42 11.84 -8.82
N LEU A 271 18.48 12.43 -8.07
CA LEU A 271 18.13 12.03 -6.72
C LEU A 271 17.44 10.65 -6.74
N LEU A 272 16.55 10.39 -7.69
CA LEU A 272 15.94 9.08 -7.92
C LEU A 272 16.97 8.04 -8.36
N LEU A 273 17.91 8.39 -9.23
CA LEU A 273 19.05 7.55 -9.62
C LEU A 273 19.97 7.24 -8.43
N PHE A 274 20.24 8.24 -7.58
CA PHE A 274 21.03 8.07 -6.37
C PHE A 274 20.31 7.15 -5.36
N LEU A 275 19.01 7.35 -5.14
CA LEU A 275 18.18 6.48 -4.31
C LEU A 275 18.11 5.06 -4.89
N PHE A 276 18.03 4.92 -6.21
CA PHE A 276 18.06 3.64 -6.92
C PHE A 276 19.40 2.92 -6.71
N LEU A 277 20.53 3.60 -6.90
CA LEU A 277 21.87 3.05 -6.67
C LEU A 277 22.07 2.66 -5.20
N ARG A 278 21.54 3.47 -4.27
CA ARG A 278 21.55 3.18 -2.83
C ARG A 278 20.68 1.97 -2.48
N TYR A 279 19.48 1.88 -3.03
CA TYR A 279 18.57 0.75 -2.84
C TYR A 279 19.19 -0.54 -3.40
N ARG A 280 19.78 -0.49 -4.60
CA ARG A 280 20.49 -1.62 -5.22
C ARG A 280 21.72 -2.06 -4.40
N ARG A 281 22.49 -1.13 -3.83
CA ARG A 281 23.60 -1.45 -2.91
C ARG A 281 23.12 -2.11 -1.62
N ASN A 282 21.97 -1.69 -1.10
CA ASN A 282 21.39 -2.29 0.11
C ASN A 282 20.83 -3.70 -0.15
N LEU A 283 20.17 -3.91 -1.30
CA LEU A 283 19.71 -5.23 -1.74
C LEU A 283 20.87 -6.21 -1.96
N ALA A 284 21.94 -5.77 -2.62
CA ALA A 284 23.13 -6.60 -2.81
C ALA A 284 23.83 -6.96 -1.48
N ARG A 285 23.69 -6.10 -0.45
CA ARG A 285 24.18 -6.39 0.91
C ARG A 285 23.26 -7.35 1.66
N GLU A 286 21.95 -7.26 1.50
CA GLU A 286 20.99 -8.22 2.08
C GLU A 286 21.11 -9.60 1.44
N ASP A 287 21.28 -9.70 0.13
CA ASP A 287 21.50 -10.98 -0.57
C ASP A 287 22.85 -11.63 -0.18
N ALA A 288 23.90 -10.82 0.01
CA ALA A 288 25.19 -11.30 0.52
C ALA A 288 25.11 -11.73 2.00
N SER A 289 24.40 -10.96 2.83
CA SER A 289 24.19 -11.28 4.25
C SER A 289 23.25 -12.47 4.47
N GLN A 290 22.27 -12.71 3.58
CA GLN A 290 21.41 -13.90 3.64
C GLN A 290 22.12 -15.17 3.17
N LYS A 291 23.10 -15.05 2.26
CA LYS A 291 23.89 -16.20 1.81
C LYS A 291 24.91 -16.65 2.86
N GLU A 292 25.38 -15.76 3.74
CA GLU A 292 26.22 -16.09 4.90
C GLU A 292 25.42 -16.50 6.15
N GLN A 293 24.11 -16.20 6.21
CA GLN A 293 23.23 -16.63 7.30
C GLN A 293 22.45 -17.90 6.94
N THR A 294 23.17 -18.96 6.56
CA THR A 294 22.60 -20.31 6.61
C THR A 294 22.69 -20.80 8.05
N ILE A 295 21.52 -20.94 8.69
CA ILE A 295 21.27 -21.59 9.99
C ILE A 295 21.74 -20.81 11.23
N THR A 296 21.00 -19.77 11.60
CA THR A 296 20.55 -19.63 13.00
C THR A 296 19.25 -18.85 13.01
N VAL A 297 18.11 -19.53 12.84
CA VAL A 297 16.81 -18.94 13.16
C VAL A 297 16.76 -18.82 14.69
N LYS A 298 17.31 -17.74 15.24
CA LYS A 298 16.87 -17.24 16.54
C LYS A 298 15.48 -16.68 16.32
N ARG A 299 14.49 -17.58 16.29
CA ARG A 299 13.10 -17.24 16.50
C ARG A 299 13.10 -16.59 17.89
N ASN A 300 12.86 -15.27 17.94
CA ASN A 300 12.53 -14.60 19.18
C ASN A 300 11.27 -15.29 19.71
N ARG A 301 11.48 -16.34 20.52
CA ARG A 301 10.45 -16.97 21.31
C ARG A 301 10.02 -15.88 22.28
N THR A 302 8.93 -15.22 21.95
CA THR A 302 8.15 -14.48 22.94
C THR A 302 7.90 -15.45 24.08
N THR A 303 8.62 -15.24 25.17
CA THR A 303 8.41 -15.80 26.52
C THR A 303 7.09 -15.32 27.12
N GLU A 304 6.14 -14.85 26.31
CA GLU A 304 4.77 -14.74 26.73
C GLU A 304 4.22 -16.16 26.84
N HIS A 305 4.06 -16.60 28.07
CA HIS A 305 3.17 -17.66 28.49
C HIS A 305 1.75 -17.40 27.97
N ARG A 306 1.52 -17.51 26.66
CA ARG A 306 0.18 -17.67 26.07
C ARG A 306 -0.23 -19.12 26.30
N PHE A 307 -0.36 -19.46 27.59
CA PHE A 307 -1.30 -20.48 27.98
C PHE A 307 -2.65 -20.10 27.41
N TRP A 308 -3.36 -21.15 27.02
CA TRP A 308 -4.67 -21.24 26.43
C TRP A 308 -5.77 -20.49 27.22
N LYS A 309 -5.62 -19.18 27.42
CA LYS A 309 -6.64 -18.26 27.92
C LYS A 309 -7.19 -17.54 26.70
N GLY A 310 -8.34 -18.00 26.21
CA GLY A 310 -9.24 -17.07 25.52
C GLY A 310 -10.03 -17.58 24.32
N ASN A 311 -9.64 -18.68 23.66
CA ASN A 311 -10.51 -19.20 22.60
C ASN A 311 -11.40 -20.31 23.16
N ARG A 312 -12.66 -19.97 23.41
CA ARG A 312 -13.79 -20.89 23.52
C ARG A 312 -13.93 -21.68 22.21
N HIS A 313 -13.02 -22.61 21.95
CA HIS A 313 -13.21 -23.63 20.94
C HIS A 313 -14.40 -24.46 21.40
N GLN A 314 -15.43 -24.53 20.56
CA GLN A 314 -16.60 -25.36 20.82
C GLN A 314 -16.13 -26.78 21.12
N VAL A 315 -16.64 -27.37 22.22
CA VAL A 315 -16.32 -28.75 22.60
C VAL A 315 -16.64 -29.64 21.39
N PRO A 316 -15.67 -30.40 20.86
CA PRO A 316 -15.92 -31.26 19.71
C PRO A 316 -17.05 -32.25 20.02
N LYS A 317 -17.98 -32.43 19.07
CA LYS A 317 -19.10 -33.38 19.20
C LYS A 317 -18.63 -34.84 19.21
N ASN A 318 -17.50 -35.13 18.56
CA ASN A 318 -16.93 -36.47 18.43
C ASN A 318 -16.28 -36.95 19.74
N PRO A 319 -16.52 -38.21 20.17
CA PRO A 319 -16.02 -38.75 21.44
C PRO A 319 -14.48 -38.75 21.53
N ILE A 320 -13.77 -39.15 20.48
CA ILE A 320 -12.30 -39.20 20.44
C ILE A 320 -11.71 -37.79 20.49
N ARG A 321 -12.25 -36.85 19.69
CA ARG A 321 -11.81 -35.44 19.73
C ARG A 321 -12.08 -34.78 21.07
N LYS A 322 -13.16 -35.17 21.76
CA LYS A 322 -13.47 -34.71 23.12
C LYS A 322 -12.45 -35.25 24.13
N MET A 323 -11.97 -36.47 23.95
CA MET A 323 -10.89 -37.04 24.78
C MET A 323 -9.55 -36.32 24.55
N TYR A 324 -9.18 -36.05 23.30
CA TYR A 324 -7.98 -35.26 22.96
C TYR A 324 -8.05 -33.83 23.54
N TYR A 325 -9.19 -33.15 23.38
CA TYR A 325 -9.41 -31.83 23.95
C TYR A 325 -9.26 -31.82 25.48
N ARG A 326 -9.71 -32.87 26.17
CA ARG A 326 -9.53 -33.03 27.62
C ARG A 326 -8.07 -33.29 28.00
N LEU A 327 -7.31 -34.00 27.16
CA LEU A 327 -5.88 -34.21 27.34
C LEU A 327 -5.11 -32.88 27.21
N GLU A 328 -5.36 -32.11 26.15
CA GLU A 328 -4.71 -30.80 25.95
C GLU A 328 -5.03 -29.83 27.09
N LYS A 329 -6.30 -29.79 27.52
CA LYS A 329 -6.71 -28.99 28.69
C LYS A 329 -5.95 -29.41 29.95
N TRP A 330 -5.90 -30.70 30.25
CA TRP A 330 -5.16 -31.22 31.40
C TRP A 330 -3.67 -30.88 31.32
N ALA A 331 -3.05 -31.04 30.15
CA ALA A 331 -1.62 -30.75 29.97
C ALA A 331 -1.32 -29.26 30.14
N ALA A 332 -2.22 -28.38 29.65
CA ALA A 332 -2.14 -26.94 29.88
C ALA A 332 -2.28 -26.59 31.36
N ASP A 333 -3.25 -27.18 32.07
CA ASP A 333 -3.46 -26.98 33.52
C ASP A 333 -2.24 -27.46 34.34
N GLN A 334 -1.50 -28.44 33.82
CA GLN A 334 -0.29 -28.98 34.44
C GLN A 334 1.01 -28.30 34.00
N ASN A 335 0.97 -27.24 33.18
CA ASN A 335 2.13 -26.56 32.58
C ASN A 335 3.04 -27.46 31.70
N VAL A 336 2.54 -28.62 31.27
CA VAL A 336 3.25 -29.57 30.39
C VAL A 336 2.66 -29.60 28.98
N GLY A 337 1.73 -28.70 28.66
CA GLY A 337 1.06 -28.62 27.37
C GLY A 337 1.91 -27.95 26.29
N ARG A 338 1.74 -28.40 25.04
CA ARG A 338 2.37 -27.84 23.83
C ARG A 338 1.85 -26.43 23.55
N TYR A 339 2.74 -25.51 23.16
CA TYR A 339 2.35 -24.17 22.71
C TYR A 339 1.80 -24.18 21.27
N ARG A 340 1.03 -23.16 20.90
CA ARG A 340 0.35 -23.10 19.59
C ARG A 340 1.32 -23.18 18.41
N ASP A 341 2.46 -22.49 18.53
CA ASP A 341 3.45 -22.34 17.46
C ASP A 341 4.67 -23.27 17.63
N GLU A 342 4.55 -24.27 18.51
CA GLU A 342 5.59 -25.24 18.86
C GLU A 342 5.35 -26.57 18.14
N THR A 343 6.37 -27.15 17.53
CA THR A 343 6.29 -28.50 16.95
C THR A 343 6.23 -29.58 18.03
N ILE A 344 5.88 -30.82 17.68
CA ILE A 344 5.91 -31.92 18.66
C ILE A 344 7.34 -32.14 19.19
N ASP A 345 8.33 -32.06 18.31
CA ASP A 345 9.74 -32.17 18.66
C ASP A 345 10.20 -31.07 19.62
N GLU A 346 9.86 -29.82 19.32
CA GLU A 346 10.20 -28.67 20.19
C GLU A 346 9.54 -28.79 21.57
N TRP A 347 8.31 -29.31 21.62
CA TRP A 347 7.59 -29.55 22.86
C TRP A 347 8.26 -30.64 23.71
N LEU A 348 8.66 -31.75 23.10
CA LEU A 348 9.34 -32.84 23.79
C LEU A 348 10.73 -32.42 24.27
N ASP A 349 11.45 -31.62 23.49
CA ASP A 349 12.72 -31.02 23.92
C ASP A 349 12.52 -30.13 25.16
N ARG A 350 11.43 -29.34 25.21
CA ARG A 350 11.09 -28.52 26.38
C ARG A 350 10.71 -29.35 27.60
N GLN A 351 10.10 -30.52 27.41
CA GLN A 351 9.80 -31.46 28.50
C GLN A 351 10.99 -32.37 28.86
N GLN A 352 12.15 -32.18 28.21
CA GLN A 352 13.36 -32.99 28.39
C GLN A 352 13.12 -34.50 28.14
N ILE A 353 12.28 -34.81 27.16
CA ILE A 353 11.97 -36.19 26.74
C ILE A 353 12.88 -36.56 25.57
N TYR A 354 13.77 -37.53 25.79
CA TYR A 354 14.80 -37.96 24.82
C TYR A 354 14.82 -39.48 24.66
N GLY A 355 15.47 -39.97 23.60
CA GLY A 355 15.70 -41.40 23.36
C GLY A 355 14.42 -42.19 23.05
N HIS A 356 14.35 -43.44 23.53
CA HIS A 356 13.23 -44.36 23.26
C HIS A 356 11.87 -43.80 23.73
N GLU A 357 11.85 -43.09 24.86
CA GLU A 357 10.65 -42.46 25.40
C GLU A 357 10.08 -41.38 24.47
N ARG A 358 10.93 -40.69 23.70
CA ARG A 358 10.49 -39.68 22.72
C ARG A 358 9.65 -40.32 21.63
N GLN A 359 10.11 -41.43 21.08
CA GLN A 359 9.43 -42.13 19.99
C GLN A 359 8.06 -42.66 20.45
N GLU A 360 8.00 -43.23 21.65
CA GLU A 360 6.74 -43.70 22.23
C GLU A 360 5.72 -42.56 22.46
N VAL A 361 6.18 -41.38 22.89
CA VAL A 361 5.31 -40.22 23.09
C VAL A 361 4.80 -39.68 21.75
N ILE A 362 5.65 -39.61 20.72
CA ILE A 362 5.28 -39.16 19.38
C ILE A 362 4.20 -40.09 18.81
N GLU A 363 4.43 -41.39 18.80
CA GLU A 363 3.51 -42.38 18.24
C GLU A 363 2.13 -42.32 18.90
N ARG A 364 2.09 -42.23 20.23
CA ARG A 364 0.83 -42.11 20.97
C ARG A 364 0.13 -40.78 20.70
N TYR A 365 0.88 -39.68 20.65
CA TYR A 365 0.31 -38.36 20.39
C TYR A 365 -0.27 -38.25 18.97
N GLU A 366 0.44 -38.75 17.96
CA GLU A 366 -0.02 -38.77 16.57
C GLU A 366 -1.24 -39.67 16.39
N THR A 367 -1.21 -40.86 17.01
CA THR A 367 -2.36 -41.78 17.00
C THR A 367 -3.62 -41.09 17.51
N ILE A 368 -3.53 -40.36 18.63
CA ILE A 368 -4.69 -39.65 19.21
C ILE A 368 -5.11 -38.45 18.35
N ARG A 369 -4.14 -37.68 17.79
CA ARG A 369 -4.41 -36.45 17.03
C ARG A 369 -5.02 -36.72 15.66
N TYR A 370 -4.57 -37.78 14.99
CA TYR A 370 -4.98 -38.15 13.64
C TYR A 370 -5.99 -39.29 13.59
N ALA A 371 -6.53 -39.70 14.74
CA ALA A 371 -7.63 -40.66 14.80
C ALA A 371 -8.79 -40.26 13.89
N GLU A 372 -9.17 -41.15 12.98
CA GLU A 372 -10.31 -40.97 12.09
C GLU A 372 -11.62 -40.88 12.89
N LYS A 373 -12.59 -40.14 12.34
CA LYS A 373 -13.81 -39.72 13.06
C LYS A 373 -14.72 -40.89 13.49
N ASP A 374 -14.64 -42.06 12.86
CA ASP A 374 -15.68 -43.09 12.99
C ASP A 374 -15.21 -44.39 13.64
N ASP A 375 -14.02 -44.41 14.25
CA ASP A 375 -13.45 -45.64 14.84
C ASP A 375 -13.82 -45.79 16.33
N GLU A 376 -15.13 -45.83 16.63
CA GLU A 376 -15.65 -46.06 17.99
C GLU A 376 -15.15 -47.39 18.59
N SER A 377 -14.83 -48.36 17.72
CA SER A 377 -14.28 -49.67 18.11
C SER A 377 -12.95 -49.58 18.87
N LYS A 378 -12.19 -48.48 18.68
CA LYS A 378 -10.89 -48.25 19.31
C LYS A 378 -10.93 -47.29 20.50
N ALA A 379 -12.11 -46.83 20.92
CA ALA A 379 -12.25 -45.85 22.00
C ALA A 379 -11.54 -46.27 23.30
N LYS A 380 -11.54 -47.57 23.63
CA LYS A 380 -10.82 -48.12 24.78
C LYS A 380 -9.30 -47.99 24.64
N SER A 381 -8.76 -48.35 23.48
CA SER A 381 -7.34 -48.19 23.16
C SER A 381 -6.90 -46.71 23.19
N PHE A 382 -7.76 -45.79 22.73
CA PHE A 382 -7.52 -44.35 22.86
C PHE A 382 -7.46 -43.88 24.31
N GLN A 383 -8.36 -44.38 25.16
CA GLN A 383 -8.37 -44.04 26.58
C GLN A 383 -7.11 -44.55 27.29
N ASP A 384 -6.64 -45.75 26.95
CA ASP A 384 -5.41 -46.34 27.48
C ASP A 384 -4.16 -45.56 27.00
N ASN A 385 -4.14 -45.12 25.73
CA ASN A 385 -3.05 -44.28 25.22
C ASN A 385 -3.01 -42.90 25.91
N ILE A 386 -4.17 -42.32 26.21
CA ILE A 386 -4.26 -41.05 26.95
C ILE A 386 -3.79 -41.21 28.39
N SER A 387 -4.13 -42.30 29.08
CA SER A 387 -3.70 -42.52 30.47
C SER A 387 -2.19 -42.72 30.55
N LEU A 388 -1.61 -43.50 29.64
CA LEU A 388 -0.16 -43.71 29.53
C LEU A 388 0.58 -42.41 29.22
N LEU A 389 0.10 -41.64 28.24
CA LEU A 389 0.71 -40.35 27.90
C LEU A 389 0.67 -39.36 29.08
N LYS A 390 -0.44 -39.32 29.84
CA LYS A 390 -0.51 -38.51 31.06
C LYS A 390 0.48 -38.96 32.12
N GLN A 391 0.65 -40.27 32.30
CA GLN A 391 1.60 -40.83 33.26
C GLN A 391 3.04 -40.48 32.90
N MET A 392 3.41 -40.60 31.62
CA MET A 392 4.75 -40.23 31.12
C MET A 392 5.04 -38.73 31.30
N LEU A 393 4.07 -37.87 31.00
CA LEU A 393 4.22 -36.43 31.20
C LEU A 393 4.29 -36.05 32.68
N LYS A 394 3.56 -36.77 33.55
CA LYS A 394 3.57 -36.53 34.99
C LYS A 394 4.88 -36.99 35.65
N SER A 395 5.38 -38.18 35.30
CA SER A 395 6.63 -38.70 35.87
C SER A 395 7.82 -37.82 35.52
N LYS A 396 7.88 -37.28 34.29
CA LYS A 396 8.92 -36.32 33.90
C LYS A 396 8.81 -34.98 34.59
N LYS A 397 7.59 -34.48 34.82
CA LYS A 397 7.39 -33.26 35.62
C LYS A 397 7.87 -33.43 37.06
N GLU A 398 7.66 -34.60 37.65
CA GLU A 398 8.13 -34.91 39.01
C GLU A 398 9.66 -35.05 39.05
N SER A 399 10.28 -35.73 38.07
CA SER A 399 11.74 -35.85 37.99
C SER A 399 12.48 -34.54 37.72
N ASN A 400 11.83 -33.57 37.08
CA ASN A 400 12.44 -32.27 36.76
C ASN A 400 12.30 -31.23 37.89
N ASN A 401 11.56 -31.56 38.96
CA ASN A 401 11.37 -30.71 40.14
C ASN A 401 12.15 -31.18 41.37
N GLU A 402 12.83 -32.33 41.28
CA GLU A 402 13.91 -32.76 42.20
C GLU A 402 15.25 -32.23 41.68
#